data_AF-A0A3L6JIP5-F1
#
_entry.id   AF-A0A3L6JIP5-F1
#
_cell.length_a   1.000
_cell.length_b   1.000
_cell.length_c   1.000
_cell.angle_alpha   90.00
_cell.angle_beta   90.00
_cell.angle_gamma   90.00
#
_symmetry.space_group_name_H-M   'P 1'
#
loop_
_entity.id
_entity.type
_entity.pdbx_description
1 polymer ?
#
loop_
_entity_poly.entity_id
_entity_poly.type
_entity_poly.pdbx_seq_one_letter_code
_entity_poly.pdbx_strand_id
1 'polypeptide(L)'
;MVLDLSIGSLVVFLTVMLLLIVCSIMDIRSRKVTNRIVVMTYLTGLAVALLAGRLLVEPILRLSSVLFVAPLSYVLFRLGALGGADVKLLCAVALISPGAELSVLGSPLYEAVLSAALQMAVMLLGGYLCSQHSKSQQSIGKAADSRPPLLPFLLVGYLAAQLLAVL
;
A
#
# COMPACT_ATOMS: atom_id res chain seq x y z
N MET A 1 2.95 -25.83 4.54
CA MET A 1 1.88 -25.98 3.53
C MET A 1 2.40 -25.33 2.27
N VAL A 2 2.25 -26.02 1.13
CA VAL A 2 2.73 -25.55 -0.17
C VAL A 2 1.99 -24.26 -0.51
N LEU A 3 2.66 -23.26 -1.09
CA LEU A 3 2.00 -22.07 -1.63
C LEU A 3 0.79 -22.50 -2.46
N ASP A 4 -0.43 -22.32 -1.93
CA ASP A 4 -1.62 -22.33 -2.76
C ASP A 4 -1.61 -20.99 -3.49
N LEU A 5 -0.79 -20.92 -4.54
CA LEU A 5 -0.87 -20.01 -5.68
C LEU A 5 -2.23 -20.23 -6.38
N SER A 6 -3.31 -20.09 -5.62
CA SER A 6 -4.65 -20.19 -6.14
C SER A 6 -4.87 -18.98 -7.03
N ILE A 7 -5.58 -19.25 -8.12
CA ILE A 7 -6.00 -18.26 -9.11
C ILE A 7 -6.63 -17.04 -8.41
N GLY A 8 -7.33 -17.25 -7.29
CA GLY A 8 -7.91 -16.17 -6.50
C GLY A 8 -6.88 -15.20 -5.91
N SER A 9 -5.75 -15.68 -5.38
CA SER A 9 -4.68 -14.78 -4.89
C SER A 9 -4.03 -13.99 -6.01
N LEU A 10 -3.78 -14.64 -7.15
CA LEU A 10 -3.21 -13.98 -8.33
C LEU A 10 -4.12 -12.90 -8.87
N VAL A 11 -5.43 -13.16 -8.96
CA VAL A 11 -6.42 -12.19 -9.42
C VAL A 11 -6.50 -10.99 -8.47
N VAL A 12 -6.51 -11.21 -7.15
CA VAL A 12 -6.50 -10.12 -6.16
C VAL A 12 -5.20 -9.31 -6.25
N PHE A 13 -4.04 -9.97 -6.32
CA PHE A 13 -2.74 -9.33 -6.45
C PHE A 13 -2.66 -8.45 -7.70
N LEU A 14 -2.99 -8.98 -8.87
CA LEU A 14 -2.96 -8.24 -10.14
C LEU A 14 -3.93 -7.06 -10.12
N THR A 15 -5.09 -7.23 -9.50
CA THR A 15 -6.08 -6.16 -9.35
C THR A 15 -5.54 -5.03 -8.48
N VAL A 16 -5.01 -5.34 -7.30
CA VAL A 16 -4.42 -4.32 -6.40
C VAL A 16 -3.23 -3.64 -7.06
N MET A 17 -2.37 -4.39 -7.74
CA MET A 17 -1.24 -3.85 -8.49
C MET A 17 -1.71 -2.86 -9.56
N LEU A 18 -2.70 -3.22 -10.38
CA LEU A 18 -3.22 -2.35 -11.44
C LEU A 18 -3.85 -1.08 -10.86
N LEU A 19 -4.64 -1.20 -9.78
CA LEU A 19 -5.23 -0.05 -9.11
C LEU A 19 -4.17 0.88 -8.53
N LEU A 20 -3.12 0.34 -7.89
CA LEU A 20 -1.99 1.12 -7.38
C LEU A 20 -1.18 1.78 -8.51
N ILE A 21 -1.01 1.13 -9.65
CA ILE A 21 -0.37 1.74 -10.84
C ILE A 21 -1.19 2.95 -11.31
N VAL A 22 -2.51 2.81 -11.44
CA VAL A 22 -3.39 3.93 -11.84
C VAL A 22 -3.28 5.07 -10.84
N CYS A 23 -3.38 4.79 -9.54
CA CYS A 23 -3.25 5.80 -8.48
C CYS A 23 -1.87 6.46 -8.49
N SER A 24 -0.79 5.69 -8.71
CA SER A 24 0.59 6.18 -8.82
C SER A 24 0.78 7.12 -10.01
N ILE A 25 0.28 6.75 -11.19
CA ILE A 25 0.33 7.60 -12.39
C ILE A 25 -0.39 8.93 -12.14
N MET A 26 -1.55 8.88 -11.49
CA MET A 26 -2.30 10.10 -11.14
C MET A 26 -1.58 10.96 -10.11
N ASP A 27 -0.95 10.34 -9.11
CA ASP A 27 -0.16 11.04 -8.10
C ASP A 27 1.04 11.75 -8.74
N ILE A 28 1.72 11.10 -9.69
CA ILE A 28 2.84 11.68 -10.43
C ILE A 28 2.38 12.82 -11.35
N ARG A 29 1.29 12.62 -12.11
CA ARG A 29 0.83 13.59 -13.12
C ARG A 29 0.11 14.80 -12.53
N SER A 30 -0.76 14.56 -11.56
CA SER A 30 -1.71 15.56 -11.07
C SER A 30 -1.49 15.96 -9.61
N ARG A 31 -0.57 15.30 -8.89
CA ARG A 31 -0.30 15.51 -7.45
C ARG A 31 -1.53 15.42 -6.55
N LYS A 32 -2.62 14.87 -7.08
CA LYS A 32 -3.95 14.86 -6.47
C LYS A 32 -4.65 13.58 -6.87
N VAL A 33 -4.99 12.77 -5.88
CA VAL A 33 -5.88 11.62 -6.04
C VAL A 33 -7.22 11.96 -5.43
N THR A 34 -8.26 12.05 -6.27
CA THR A 34 -9.61 12.39 -5.82
C THR A 34 -10.19 11.27 -4.96
N ASN A 35 -10.96 11.62 -3.92
CA ASN A 35 -11.69 10.66 -3.08
C ASN A 35 -12.53 9.68 -3.90
N ARG A 36 -13.11 10.11 -5.03
CA ARG A 36 -13.87 9.24 -5.94
C ARG A 36 -13.04 8.05 -6.41
N ILE A 37 -11.77 8.27 -6.77
CA ILE A 37 -10.89 7.22 -7.29
C ILE A 37 -10.46 6.29 -6.16
N VAL A 38 -10.14 6.83 -4.99
CA VAL A 38 -9.84 6.02 -3.81
C VAL A 38 -11.01 5.10 -3.45
N VAL A 39 -12.24 5.62 -3.47
CA VAL A 39 -13.45 4.84 -3.21
C VAL A 39 -13.65 3.76 -4.28
N MET A 40 -13.46 4.11 -5.56
CA MET A 40 -13.53 3.12 -6.65
C MET A 40 -12.50 2.01 -6.44
N THR A 41 -11.23 2.34 -6.16
CA THR A 41 -10.16 1.39 -5.86
C THR A 41 -10.53 0.46 -4.70
N TYR A 42 -11.08 1.01 -3.63
CA TYR A 42 -11.53 0.23 -2.48
C TYR A 42 -12.66 -0.73 -2.85
N LEU A 43 -13.71 -0.24 -3.52
CA LEU A 43 -14.86 -1.05 -3.93
C LEU A 43 -14.48 -2.14 -4.93
N THR A 44 -13.64 -1.82 -5.92
CA THR A 44 -13.20 -2.81 -6.92
C THR A 44 -12.32 -3.88 -6.30
N GLY A 45 -11.36 -3.50 -5.45
CA GLY A 45 -10.50 -4.48 -4.78
C GLY A 45 -11.29 -5.36 -3.82
N LEU A 46 -12.25 -4.79 -3.09
CA LEU A 46 -13.13 -5.53 -2.18
C LEU A 46 -14.02 -6.51 -2.95
N ALA A 47 -14.66 -6.06 -4.04
CA ALA A 47 -15.51 -6.91 -4.87
C ALA A 47 -14.72 -8.09 -5.46
N VAL A 48 -13.51 -7.84 -5.98
CA VAL A 48 -12.64 -8.90 -6.51
C VAL A 48 -12.20 -9.86 -5.41
N ALA A 49 -11.82 -9.37 -4.22
CA ALA A 49 -11.45 -10.23 -3.10
C ALA A 49 -12.61 -11.09 -2.57
N LEU A 50 -13.85 -10.56 -2.62
CA LEU A 50 -15.06 -11.33 -2.32
C LEU A 50 -15.32 -12.41 -3.36
N LEU A 51 -15.29 -12.06 -4.66
CA LEU A 51 -15.53 -12.99 -5.76
C LEU A 51 -14.46 -14.09 -5.84
N ALA A 52 -13.21 -13.76 -5.51
CA ALA A 52 -12.11 -14.71 -5.41
C ALA A 52 -12.19 -15.61 -4.16
N GLY A 53 -13.20 -15.42 -3.30
CA GLY A 53 -13.35 -16.15 -2.04
C GLY A 53 -12.25 -15.87 -1.01
N ARG A 54 -11.37 -14.90 -1.28
CA ARG A 54 -10.19 -14.64 -0.46
C ARG A 54 -10.51 -13.86 0.79
N LEU A 55 -11.61 -13.13 0.84
CA LEU A 55 -11.91 -12.19 1.94
C LEU A 55 -12.07 -12.85 3.32
N LEU A 56 -12.53 -14.11 3.33
CA LEU A 56 -12.71 -14.91 4.53
C LEU A 56 -11.53 -15.86 4.80
N VAL A 57 -10.59 -15.97 3.86
CA VAL A 57 -9.33 -16.70 4.03
C VAL A 57 -8.43 -15.83 4.91
N GLU A 58 -7.98 -16.39 6.02
CA GLU A 58 -7.11 -15.74 7.02
C GLU A 58 -7.64 -14.41 7.59
N PRO A 59 -8.78 -14.45 8.30
CA PRO A 59 -9.38 -13.24 8.87
C PRO A 59 -8.47 -12.58 9.91
N ILE A 60 -7.64 -13.36 10.60
CA ILE A 60 -6.69 -12.87 11.62
C ILE A 60 -5.59 -12.02 10.96
N LEU A 61 -5.03 -12.46 9.84
CA LEU A 61 -4.01 -11.72 9.08
C LEU A 61 -4.55 -10.36 8.63
N ARG A 62 -5.73 -10.34 7.98
CA ARG A 62 -6.36 -9.08 7.57
C ARG A 62 -6.71 -8.18 8.73
N LEU A 63 -7.37 -8.72 9.76
CA LEU A 63 -7.82 -7.92 10.88
C LEU A 63 -6.64 -7.28 11.61
N SER A 64 -5.57 -8.04 11.84
CA SER A 64 -4.35 -7.52 12.45
C SER A 64 -3.63 -6.50 11.56
N SER A 65 -3.58 -6.72 10.25
CA SER A 65 -3.01 -5.76 9.31
C SER A 65 -3.78 -4.43 9.35
N VAL A 66 -5.11 -4.46 9.28
CA VAL A 66 -5.94 -3.26 9.37
C VAL A 66 -5.81 -2.58 10.74
N LEU A 67 -5.82 -3.36 11.82
CA LEU A 67 -5.70 -2.85 13.19
C LEU A 67 -4.34 -2.20 13.44
N PHE A 68 -3.29 -2.62 12.74
CA PHE A 68 -1.98 -2.00 12.80
C PHE A 68 -1.88 -0.78 11.87
N VAL A 69 -2.30 -0.93 10.61
CA VAL A 69 -2.16 0.10 9.57
C VAL A 69 -3.05 1.31 9.86
N ALA A 70 -4.31 1.12 10.22
CA ALA A 70 -5.25 2.22 10.41
C ALA A 70 -4.81 3.25 11.48
N PRO A 71 -4.49 2.86 12.74
CA PRO A 71 -4.06 3.83 13.73
C PRO A 71 -2.70 4.43 13.41
N LEU A 72 -1.74 3.64 12.92
CA LEU A 72 -0.40 4.14 12.63
C LEU A 72 -0.40 5.13 11.46
N SER A 73 -1.09 4.79 10.36
CA SER A 73 -1.25 5.70 9.22
C SER A 73 -2.02 6.97 9.59
N TYR A 74 -3.02 6.88 10.49
CA TYR A 74 -3.71 8.05 11.02
C TYR A 74 -2.79 8.96 11.83
N VAL A 75 -1.94 8.41 12.71
CA VAL A 75 -0.94 9.17 13.46
C VAL A 75 0.02 9.86 12.50
N LEU A 76 0.55 9.14 11.50
CA LEU A 76 1.46 9.71 10.50
C LEU A 76 0.80 10.80 9.64
N PHE A 77 -0.50 10.67 9.35
CA PHE A 77 -1.29 11.72 8.69
C PHE A 77 -1.45 12.97 9.56
N ARG A 78 -1.71 12.79 10.86
CA ARG A 78 -1.77 13.91 11.82
C ARG A 78 -0.42 14.63 11.97
N LEU A 79 0.68 13.89 11.84
CA LEU A 79 2.04 14.44 11.80
C LEU A 79 2.40 15.11 10.45
N GLY A 80 1.53 15.01 9.43
CA GLY A 80 1.76 15.58 8.11
C GLY A 80 2.73 14.77 7.24
N ALA A 81 3.13 13.58 7.66
CA ALA A 81 4.01 12.70 6.89
C ALA A 81 3.27 12.03 5.73
N LEU A 82 1.97 11.75 5.89
CA LEU A 82 1.11 11.12 4.89
C LEU A 82 0.00 12.06 4.43
N GLY A 83 -0.41 11.92 3.16
CA GLY A 83 -1.63 12.52 2.64
C GLY A 83 -2.88 11.71 2.98
N GLY A 84 -4.05 12.36 2.91
CA GLY A 84 -5.32 11.69 3.19
C GLY A 84 -5.69 10.59 2.18
N ALA A 85 -5.17 10.68 0.94
CA ALA A 85 -5.32 9.61 -0.05
C ALA A 85 -4.45 8.40 0.29
N ASP A 86 -3.22 8.63 0.75
CA ASP A 86 -2.24 7.59 1.08
C ASP A 86 -2.73 6.71 2.22
N VAL A 87 -3.25 7.32 3.29
CA VAL A 87 -3.85 6.59 4.43
C VAL A 87 -4.98 5.67 3.98
N LYS A 88 -5.88 6.18 3.13
CA LYS A 88 -7.02 5.40 2.66
C LYS A 88 -6.58 4.24 1.78
N LEU A 89 -5.57 4.45 0.93
CA LEU A 89 -5.03 3.39 0.08
C LEU A 89 -4.22 2.36 0.89
N LEU A 90 -3.47 2.78 1.90
CA LEU A 90 -2.82 1.87 2.85
C LEU A 90 -3.84 0.98 3.56
N CYS A 91 -4.93 1.55 4.08
CA CYS A 91 -6.02 0.77 4.68
C CYS A 91 -6.70 -0.15 3.66
N ALA A 92 -6.87 0.30 2.41
CA ALA A 92 -7.42 -0.54 1.34
C ALA A 92 -6.54 -1.75 1.07
N VAL A 93 -5.22 -1.55 0.93
CA VAL A 93 -4.24 -2.62 0.72
C VAL A 93 -4.23 -3.57 1.91
N ALA A 94 -4.14 -3.05 3.14
CA ALA A 94 -4.17 -3.85 4.37
C ALA A 94 -5.40 -4.76 4.48
N LEU A 95 -6.56 -4.28 4.01
CA LEU A 95 -7.78 -5.09 4.01
C LEU A 95 -7.84 -6.08 2.83
N ILE A 96 -7.48 -5.65 1.63
CA ILE A 96 -7.75 -6.44 0.42
C ILE A 96 -6.64 -7.47 0.19
N SER A 97 -5.39 -7.04 0.37
CA SER A 97 -4.16 -7.79 0.12
C SER A 97 -3.07 -7.36 1.12
N PRO A 98 -3.19 -7.73 2.41
CA PRO A 98 -2.26 -7.31 3.47
C PRO A 98 -0.79 -7.68 3.19
N GLY A 99 -0.59 -8.71 2.39
CA GLY A 99 0.68 -9.33 2.03
C GLY A 99 0.38 -10.75 1.59
N ALA A 100 1.29 -11.42 0.89
CA ALA A 100 1.18 -12.86 0.74
C ALA A 100 1.64 -13.54 2.04
N GLU A 101 1.10 -14.73 2.27
CA GLU A 101 1.29 -15.58 3.45
C GLU A 101 2.79 -15.88 3.60
N LEU A 102 3.47 -15.06 4.40
CA LEU A 102 4.88 -15.18 4.71
C LEU A 102 5.01 -16.34 5.70
N SER A 103 4.79 -17.57 5.21
CA SER A 103 4.86 -18.84 5.95
C SER A 103 6.19 -19.03 6.73
N VAL A 104 7.11 -18.08 6.60
CA VAL A 104 8.40 -17.91 7.26
C VAL A 104 8.27 -17.58 8.76
N LEU A 105 7.29 -16.79 9.21
CA LEU A 105 7.23 -16.33 10.62
C LEU A 105 6.33 -17.19 11.54
N GLY A 106 5.58 -18.15 10.98
CA GLY A 106 4.77 -19.10 11.74
C GLY A 106 3.60 -18.48 12.51
N SER A 107 3.36 -17.16 12.39
CA SER A 107 2.19 -16.51 12.97
C SER A 107 1.68 -15.37 12.07
N PRO A 108 0.37 -15.32 11.78
CA PRO A 108 -0.21 -14.31 10.89
C PRO A 108 -0.10 -12.89 11.47
N LEU A 109 -0.01 -12.74 12.79
CA LEU A 109 0.15 -11.43 13.43
C LEU A 109 1.47 -10.75 13.03
N TYR A 110 2.59 -11.46 13.13
CA TYR A 110 3.89 -10.88 12.78
C TYR A 110 4.00 -10.60 11.28
N GLU A 111 3.42 -11.46 10.45
CA GLU A 111 3.42 -11.28 9.00
C GLU A 111 2.63 -10.03 8.58
N ALA A 112 1.45 -9.81 9.16
CA ALA A 112 0.64 -8.62 8.94
C ALA A 112 1.39 -7.34 9.34
N VAL A 113 2.02 -7.35 10.52
CA VAL A 113 2.76 -6.19 11.03
C VAL A 113 4.00 -5.92 10.17
N LEU A 114 4.75 -6.96 9.80
CA LEU A 114 5.98 -6.82 9.01
C LEU A 114 5.69 -6.31 7.60
N SER A 115 4.71 -6.88 6.91
CA SER A 115 4.31 -6.45 5.57
C SER A 115 3.82 -5.00 5.55
N ALA A 116 2.96 -4.63 6.51
CA ALA A 116 2.50 -3.26 6.70
C ALA A 116 3.65 -2.30 7.01
N ALA A 117 4.53 -2.66 7.95
CA ALA A 117 5.69 -1.85 8.32
C ALA A 117 6.64 -1.65 7.14
N LEU A 118 6.89 -2.70 6.35
CA LEU A 118 7.71 -2.61 5.14
C LEU A 118 7.10 -1.65 4.12
N GLN A 119 5.80 -1.76 3.83
CA GLN A 119 5.11 -0.86 2.90
C GLN A 119 5.21 0.60 3.35
N MET A 120 4.94 0.87 4.64
CA MET A 120 5.05 2.23 5.19
C MET A 120 6.50 2.73 5.19
N ALA A 121 7.47 1.88 5.52
CA ALA A 121 8.89 2.23 5.52
C ALA A 121 9.36 2.61 4.11
N VAL A 122 9.04 1.80 3.09
CA VAL A 122 9.38 2.10 1.69
C VAL A 122 8.71 3.41 1.25
N MET A 123 7.45 3.61 1.63
CA MET A 123 6.72 4.83 1.29
C MET A 123 7.34 6.09 1.89
N LEU A 124 7.67 6.05 3.19
CA LEU A 124 8.26 7.18 3.92
C LEU A 124 9.71 7.44 3.52
N LEU A 125 10.53 6.39 3.39
CA LEU A 125 11.93 6.51 2.97
C LEU A 125 12.02 7.01 1.54
N GLY A 126 11.21 6.48 0.63
CA GLY A 126 11.14 6.95 -0.76
C GLY A 126 10.72 8.42 -0.84
N GLY A 127 9.67 8.80 -0.11
CA GLY A 127 9.23 10.19 0.00
C GLY A 127 10.31 11.12 0.57
N TYR A 128 11.02 10.67 1.62
CA TYR A 128 12.10 11.41 2.25
C TYR A 128 13.30 11.61 1.31
N LEU A 129 13.76 10.55 0.66
CA LEU A 129 14.88 10.60 -0.29
C LEU A 129 14.56 11.51 -1.48
N CYS A 130 13.35 11.39 -2.05
CA CYS A 130 12.91 12.31 -3.11
C CYS A 130 12.82 13.76 -2.65
N SER A 131 12.35 13.99 -1.41
CA SER A 131 12.33 15.33 -0.82
C SER A 131 13.75 15.90 -0.63
N GLN A 132 14.70 15.07 -0.20
CA GLN A 132 16.09 15.48 0.00
C GLN A 132 16.77 15.85 -1.33
N HIS A 133 16.60 15.03 -2.37
CA HIS A 133 17.11 15.33 -3.70
C HIS A 133 16.42 16.57 -4.31
N SER A 134 15.12 16.74 -4.11
CA SER A 134 14.38 17.91 -4.59
C SER A 134 14.79 19.20 -3.88
N LYS A 135 15.10 19.17 -2.58
CA LYS A 135 15.62 20.35 -1.85
C LYS A 135 16.96 20.84 -2.40
N SER A 136 17.82 19.92 -2.85
CA SER A 136 19.08 20.26 -3.51
C SER A 136 18.87 20.96 -4.85
N GLN A 137 17.82 20.59 -5.60
CA GLN A 137 17.48 21.15 -6.91
C GLN A 137 16.63 22.43 -6.83
N GLN A 138 15.83 22.59 -5.78
CA GLN A 138 14.95 23.75 -5.54
C GLN A 138 15.74 25.05 -5.26
N SER A 139 17.01 24.94 -4.86
CA SER A 139 17.93 26.08 -4.74
C SER A 139 18.22 26.78 -6.09
N ILE A 140 17.97 26.13 -7.24
CA ILE A 140 18.34 26.63 -8.58
C ILE A 140 17.12 27.13 -9.40
N GLY A 141 15.89 27.03 -8.88
CA GLY A 141 14.75 27.76 -9.42
C GLY A 141 13.65 26.90 -10.02
N LYS A 142 12.61 26.65 -9.23
CA LYS A 142 11.18 26.68 -9.58
C LYS A 142 10.39 26.16 -8.38
N ALA A 143 9.60 27.04 -7.78
CA ALA A 143 8.62 26.68 -6.77
C ALA A 143 7.44 25.96 -7.44
N ALA A 144 7.59 24.67 -7.73
CA ALA A 144 6.49 23.79 -8.09
C ALA A 144 6.08 22.97 -6.86
N ASP A 145 4.77 22.74 -6.73
CA ASP A 145 4.05 22.11 -5.62
C ASP A 145 4.82 20.98 -4.91
N SER A 146 5.03 21.16 -3.60
CA SER A 146 6.21 20.70 -2.85
C SER A 146 6.09 19.31 -2.21
N ARG A 147 5.04 18.53 -2.52
CA ARG A 147 4.80 17.24 -1.88
C ARG A 147 5.27 16.09 -2.78
N PRO A 148 6.16 15.20 -2.30
CA PRO A 148 6.63 14.06 -3.08
C PRO A 148 5.47 13.10 -3.40
N PRO A 149 5.49 12.42 -4.55
CA PRO A 149 4.47 11.42 -4.87
C PRO A 149 4.73 10.19 -4.00
N LEU A 150 3.85 9.90 -3.05
CA LEU A 150 4.03 8.79 -2.12
C LEU A 150 3.48 7.47 -2.68
N LEU A 151 2.47 7.53 -3.55
CA LEU A 151 1.83 6.34 -4.13
C LEU A 151 2.71 5.45 -5.02
N PRO A 152 3.67 5.96 -5.83
CA PRO A 152 4.64 5.09 -6.47
C PRO A 152 5.47 4.29 -5.47
N PHE A 153 5.84 4.88 -4.33
CA PHE A 153 6.60 4.16 -3.31
C PHE A 153 5.73 3.15 -2.57
N LEU A 154 4.44 3.43 -2.37
CA LEU A 154 3.49 2.45 -1.87
C LEU A 154 3.41 1.22 -2.79
N LEU A 155 3.35 1.43 -4.12
CA LEU A 155 3.37 0.35 -5.10
C LEU A 155 4.66 -0.49 -4.99
N VAL A 156 5.82 0.15 -4.86
CA VAL A 156 7.10 -0.55 -4.67
C VAL A 156 7.11 -1.35 -3.37
N GLY A 157 6.65 -0.76 -2.26
CA GLY A 157 6.53 -1.44 -0.98
C GLY A 157 5.59 -2.64 -1.03
N TYR A 158 4.47 -2.51 -1.74
CA TYR A 158 3.53 -3.61 -1.97
C TYR A 158 4.19 -4.75 -2.76
N LEU A 159 4.86 -4.44 -3.88
CA LEU A 159 5.57 -5.45 -4.67
C LEU A 159 6.70 -6.12 -3.88
N ALA A 160 7.46 -5.36 -3.08
CA ALA A 160 8.49 -5.91 -2.22
C ALA A 160 7.92 -6.87 -1.17
N ALA A 161 6.81 -6.52 -0.53
CA ALA A 161 6.11 -7.39 0.42
C ALA A 161 5.61 -8.68 -0.25
N GLN A 162 5.09 -8.58 -1.47
CA GLN A 162 4.61 -9.75 -2.23
C GLN A 162 5.76 -10.64 -2.70
N LEU A 163 6.89 -10.07 -3.14
CA LEU A 163 8.07 -10.84 -3.52
C LEU A 163 8.68 -11.58 -2.32
N LEU A 164 8.77 -10.92 -1.16
CA LEU A 164 9.27 -11.52 0.08
C LEU A 164 8.43 -12.71 0.53
N ALA A 165 7.14 -12.69 0.25
CA ALA A 165 6.23 -13.77 0.60
C ALA A 165 6.29 -14.97 -0.36
N VAL A 166 6.84 -14.77 -1.57
CA VAL A 166 7.02 -15.83 -2.56
C VAL A 166 8.37 -16.52 -2.42
N LEU A 167 9.35 -15.87 -1.77
CA LEU A 167 10.71 -16.35 -1.57
C LEU A 167 10.80 -17.33 -0.38
#